data_AF-A0A351FN13-F1
#
_entry.id   AF-A0A351FN13-F1
#
_cell.length_a   1.000
_cell.length_b   1.000
_cell.length_c   1.000
_cell.angle_alpha   90.00
_cell.angle_beta   90.00
_cell.angle_gamma   90.00
#
_symmetry.space_group_name_H-M   'P 1'
#
loop_
_entity.id
_entity.type
_entity.pdbx_description
1 polymer ?
#
loop_
_entity_poly.entity_id
_entity_poly.type
_entity_poly.pdbx_seq_one_letter_code
_entity_poly.pdbx_strand_id
1 'polypeptide(L)'
;MSHQSIAPTTQQDLDRLFANVALLNDDGTITQVNRAWQTFANANHCAMNDYGVGSNYLQICDTAANTGLEEARMVAAGIRQVISGHCKRWVYHYEDGWRVECWQVASGLIVAHFPID
;
A
#
# COMPACT_ATOMS: atom_id res chain seq x y z
N MET A 1 23.85 14.22 9.61
CA MET A 1 23.68 13.80 8.21
C MET A 1 22.31 13.17 8.07
N SER A 2 21.33 13.96 7.66
CA SER A 2 19.97 13.49 7.41
C SER A 2 19.96 12.67 6.12
N HIS A 3 19.85 11.35 6.23
CA HIS A 3 19.55 10.48 5.09
C HIS A 3 18.17 10.87 4.56
N GLN A 4 18.13 11.79 3.60
CA GLN A 4 16.98 11.90 2.71
C GLN A 4 17.05 10.69 1.79
N SER A 5 16.46 9.58 2.20
CA SER A 5 16.10 8.54 1.24
C SER A 5 15.13 9.20 0.26
N ILE A 6 15.56 9.38 -0.99
CA ILE A 6 14.66 9.73 -2.07
C ILE A 6 13.62 8.62 -2.09
N ALA A 7 12.40 8.93 -1.67
CA ALA A 7 11.35 7.94 -1.70
C ALA A 7 11.14 7.53 -3.16
N PRO A 8 11.04 6.22 -3.46
CA PRO A 8 10.97 5.74 -4.83
C PRO A 8 9.69 6.26 -5.49
N THR A 9 9.81 7.09 -6.52
CA THR A 9 8.67 7.68 -7.25
C THR A 9 8.59 7.21 -8.70
N THR A 10 9.61 6.50 -9.20
CA THR A 10 9.60 5.89 -10.53
C THR A 10 9.26 4.41 -10.44
N GLN A 11 8.66 3.86 -11.51
CA GLN A 11 8.40 2.42 -11.59
C GLN A 11 9.66 1.58 -11.37
N GLN A 12 10.82 2.02 -11.89
CA GLN A 12 12.09 1.31 -11.72
C GLN A 12 12.56 1.27 -10.26
N ASP A 13 12.32 2.34 -9.49
CA ASP A 13 12.69 2.37 -8.08
C ASP A 13 11.74 1.52 -7.24
N LEU A 14 10.43 1.54 -7.55
CA LEU A 14 9.44 0.68 -6.91
C LEU A 14 9.72 -0.81 -7.15
N ASP A 15 10.11 -1.17 -8.38
CA ASP A 15 10.43 -2.55 -8.78
C ASP A 15 11.68 -3.12 -8.09
N ARG A 16 12.52 -2.30 -7.48
CA ARG A 16 13.68 -2.74 -6.69
C ARG A 16 13.31 -3.16 -5.27
N LEU A 17 12.10 -2.85 -4.81
CA LEU A 17 11.64 -3.20 -3.47
C LEU A 17 11.15 -4.65 -3.44
N PHE A 18 11.56 -5.39 -2.42
CA PHE A 18 11.09 -6.76 -2.17
C PHE A 18 9.66 -6.79 -1.59
N ALA A 19 9.21 -5.70 -0.98
CA ALA A 19 7.86 -5.56 -0.48
C ALA A 19 6.85 -5.44 -1.63
N ASN A 20 5.62 -5.90 -1.43
CA ASN A 20 4.51 -5.66 -2.34
C ASN A 20 4.09 -4.21 -2.19
N VAL A 21 4.31 -3.39 -3.21
CA VAL A 21 4.14 -1.93 -3.11
C VAL A 21 3.08 -1.41 -4.07
N ALA A 22 2.21 -0.57 -3.56
CA ALA A 22 1.28 0.28 -4.32
C ALA A 22 1.56 1.76 -4.03
N LEU A 23 1.56 2.59 -5.08
CA LEU A 23 1.58 4.06 -4.97
C LEU A 23 0.16 4.57 -5.14
N LEU A 24 -0.33 5.28 -4.13
CA LEU A 24 -1.64 5.94 -4.15
C LEU A 24 -1.49 7.43 -4.41
N ASN A 25 -2.48 8.03 -5.07
CA ASN A 25 -2.66 9.49 -5.07
C ASN A 25 -3.36 9.95 -3.77
N ASP A 26 -3.63 11.26 -3.66
CA ASP A 26 -4.22 11.87 -2.45
C ASP A 26 -5.66 11.44 -2.16
N ASP A 27 -6.38 10.87 -3.14
CA ASP A 27 -7.74 10.33 -2.94
C ASP A 27 -7.73 8.83 -2.54
N GLY A 28 -6.56 8.19 -2.57
CA GLY A 28 -6.39 6.76 -2.31
C GLY A 28 -6.47 5.86 -3.54
N THR A 29 -6.53 6.41 -4.76
CA THR A 29 -6.49 5.66 -6.01
C THR A 29 -5.09 5.14 -6.30
N ILE A 30 -5.00 3.85 -6.63
CA ILE A 30 -3.76 3.18 -7.01
C ILE A 30 -3.32 3.73 -8.38
N THR A 31 -2.15 4.35 -8.41
CA THR A 31 -1.56 4.90 -9.63
C THR A 31 -0.48 3.99 -10.22
N GLN A 32 0.23 3.25 -9.38
CA GLN A 32 1.28 2.30 -9.77
C GLN A 32 1.35 1.16 -8.77
N VAL A 33 1.80 -0.01 -9.22
CA VAL A 33 2.19 -1.14 -8.37
C VAL A 33 3.53 -1.70 -8.84
N ASN A 34 4.32 -2.25 -7.92
CA ASN A 34 5.61 -2.84 -8.28
C ASN A 34 5.49 -4.29 -8.74
N ARG A 35 6.58 -4.85 -9.28
CA ARG A 35 6.65 -6.25 -9.70
C ARG A 35 6.27 -7.25 -8.59
N ALA A 36 6.72 -7.04 -7.35
CA ALA A 36 6.40 -7.92 -6.23
C ALA A 36 4.89 -7.99 -5.98
N TRP A 37 4.20 -6.84 -6.01
CA TRP A 37 2.75 -6.76 -5.93
C TRP A 37 2.07 -7.53 -7.07
N GLN A 38 2.53 -7.37 -8.32
CA GLN A 38 1.97 -8.09 -9.47
C GLN A 38 2.14 -9.60 -9.30
N THR A 39 3.31 -10.07 -8.85
CA THR A 39 3.55 -11.49 -8.56
C THR A 39 2.64 -12.00 -7.46
N PHE A 40 2.50 -11.27 -6.35
CA PHE A 40 1.60 -11.61 -5.26
C PHE A 40 0.13 -11.66 -5.71
N ALA A 41 -0.32 -10.68 -6.48
CA ALA A 41 -1.68 -10.62 -7.01
C ALA A 41 -1.98 -11.80 -7.95
N ASN A 42 -1.03 -12.18 -8.81
CA ASN A 42 -1.15 -13.36 -9.67
C ASN A 42 -1.23 -14.66 -8.87
N ALA A 43 -0.39 -14.81 -7.84
CA ALA A 43 -0.40 -15.98 -6.96
C ALA A 43 -1.71 -16.13 -6.18
N ASN A 44 -2.39 -15.02 -5.90
CA ASN A 44 -3.69 -14.98 -5.21
C ASN A 44 -4.89 -14.86 -6.17
N HIS A 45 -4.69 -15.08 -7.48
CA HIS A 45 -5.75 -15.04 -8.50
C HIS A 45 -6.59 -13.75 -8.47
N CYS A 46 -5.93 -12.60 -8.26
CA CYS A 46 -6.57 -11.30 -8.25
C CYS A 46 -7.36 -11.09 -9.55
N ALA A 47 -8.67 -10.82 -9.43
CA ALA A 47 -9.55 -10.60 -10.57
C ALA A 47 -9.59 -9.13 -11.03
N MET A 48 -8.89 -8.23 -10.36
CA MET A 48 -8.87 -6.81 -10.72
C MET A 48 -8.00 -6.58 -11.96
N ASN A 49 -8.50 -5.76 -12.88
CA ASN A 49 -7.73 -5.30 -14.03
C ASN A 49 -6.48 -4.56 -13.57
N ASP A 50 -5.38 -4.75 -14.32
CA ASP A 50 -4.09 -4.11 -14.09
C ASP A 50 -3.67 -4.13 -12.60
N TYR A 51 -3.93 -5.25 -11.92
CA TYR A 51 -3.56 -5.48 -10.52
C TYR A 51 -4.14 -4.45 -9.53
N GLY A 52 -5.24 -3.78 -9.91
CA GLY A 52 -5.91 -2.76 -9.12
C GLY A 52 -5.55 -1.32 -9.50
N VAL A 53 -4.64 -1.08 -10.44
CA VAL A 53 -4.34 0.28 -10.92
C VAL A 53 -5.63 0.96 -11.44
N GLY A 54 -5.83 2.22 -11.05
CA GLY A 54 -7.05 2.98 -11.29
C GLY A 54 -8.19 2.71 -10.31
N SER A 55 -8.07 1.71 -9.43
CA SER A 55 -9.06 1.44 -8.36
C SER A 55 -8.68 2.17 -7.08
N ASN A 56 -9.67 2.47 -6.24
CA ASN A 56 -9.44 3.13 -4.96
C ASN A 56 -9.12 2.09 -3.85
N TYR A 57 -7.90 2.13 -3.32
CA TYR A 57 -7.42 1.18 -2.32
C TYR A 57 -8.24 1.25 -1.02
N LEU A 58 -8.64 2.45 -0.60
CA LEU A 58 -9.42 2.64 0.61
C LEU A 58 -10.82 2.03 0.47
N GLN A 59 -11.47 2.20 -0.69
CA GLN A 59 -12.77 1.57 -0.97
C GLN A 59 -12.68 0.06 -1.04
N ILE A 60 -11.59 -0.49 -1.58
CA ILE A 60 -11.32 -1.94 -1.57
C ILE A 60 -11.21 -2.43 -0.12
N CYS A 61 -10.41 -1.76 0.71
CA CYS A 61 -10.29 -2.10 2.13
C CYS A 61 -11.61 -1.96 2.90
N ASP A 62 -12.38 -0.90 2.67
CA ASP A 62 -13.69 -0.72 3.33
C ASP A 62 -14.67 -1.83 2.92
N THR A 63 -14.66 -2.23 1.64
CA THR A 63 -15.49 -3.34 1.14
C THR A 63 -15.08 -4.65 1.80
N ALA A 64 -13.78 -4.94 1.86
CA ALA A 64 -13.25 -6.13 2.52
C ALA A 64 -13.61 -6.16 4.02
N ALA A 65 -13.53 -5.01 4.70
CA ALA A 65 -13.95 -4.88 6.09
C ALA A 65 -15.44 -5.18 6.28
N ASN A 66 -16.29 -4.71 5.37
CA ASN A 66 -17.73 -5.01 5.41
C ASN A 66 -18.03 -6.49 5.15
N THR A 67 -17.12 -7.23 4.52
CA THR A 67 -17.21 -8.69 4.35
C THR A 67 -16.61 -9.50 5.51
N GLY A 68 -16.14 -8.82 6.57
CA GLY A 68 -15.66 -9.45 7.80
C GLY A 68 -14.14 -9.41 8.01
N LEU A 69 -13.37 -8.79 7.12
CA LEU A 69 -11.93 -8.62 7.29
C LEU A 69 -11.62 -7.36 8.10
N GLU A 70 -11.74 -7.45 9.43
CA GLU A 70 -11.64 -6.30 10.34
C GLU A 70 -10.28 -5.56 10.21
N GLU A 71 -9.20 -6.28 9.93
CA GLU A 71 -7.87 -5.69 9.72
C GLU A 71 -7.87 -4.71 8.54
N ALA A 72 -8.68 -4.94 7.51
CA ALA A 72 -8.81 -4.02 6.39
C ALA A 72 -9.36 -2.65 6.82
N ARG A 73 -10.25 -2.61 7.84
CA ARG A 73 -10.74 -1.36 8.43
C ARG A 73 -9.60 -0.60 9.10
N MET A 74 -8.75 -1.31 9.85
CA MET A 74 -7.61 -0.73 10.55
C MET A 74 -6.59 -0.13 9.56
N VAL A 75 -6.29 -0.87 8.48
CA VAL A 75 -5.39 -0.40 7.42
C VAL A 75 -5.95 0.84 6.72
N ALA A 76 -7.21 0.83 6.32
CA ALA A 76 -7.83 1.99 5.67
C ALA A 76 -7.85 3.22 6.60
N ALA A 77 -8.15 3.04 7.89
CA ALA A 77 -8.11 4.11 8.88
C ALA A 77 -6.70 4.68 9.06
N GLY A 78 -5.69 3.81 9.13
CA GLY A 78 -4.28 4.21 9.22
C GLY A 78 -3.81 5.03 8.03
N ILE A 79 -4.10 4.57 6.81
CA ILE A 79 -3.74 5.28 5.58
C ILE A 79 -4.43 6.65 5.52
N ARG A 80 -5.70 6.75 5.93
CA ARG A 80 -6.40 8.04 6.00
C ARG A 80 -5.74 9.04 6.94
N GLN A 81 -5.12 8.60 8.04
CA GLN A 81 -4.34 9.48 8.91
C GLN A 81 -3.09 10.03 8.20
N VAL A 82 -2.46 9.22 7.33
CA VAL A 82 -1.32 9.66 6.53
C VAL A 82 -1.76 10.63 5.43
N ILE A 83 -2.87 10.37 4.73
CA ILE A 83 -3.43 11.25 3.69
C ILE A 83 -3.76 12.63 4.28
N SER A 84 -4.44 12.65 5.42
CA SER A 84 -4.85 13.89 6.09
C SER A 84 -3.71 14.62 6.82
N GLY A 85 -2.49 14.07 6.79
CA GLY A 85 -1.30 14.69 7.39
C GLY A 85 -1.24 14.61 8.91
N HIS A 86 -2.12 13.84 9.57
CA HIS A 86 -2.07 13.60 11.01
C HIS A 86 -0.79 12.87 11.43
N CYS A 87 -0.26 12.01 10.56
CA CYS A 87 1.05 11.37 10.74
C CYS A 87 1.78 11.24 9.41
N LYS A 88 3.12 11.23 9.44
CA LYS A 88 3.95 11.07 8.23
C LYS A 88 4.11 9.61 7.78
N ARG A 89 3.94 8.68 8.72
CA ARG A 89 4.06 7.25 8.53
C ARG A 89 3.15 6.52 9.50
N TRP A 90 2.57 5.43 9.05
CA TRP A 90 1.75 4.53 9.82
C TRP A 90 2.16 3.07 9.54
N VAL A 91 2.07 2.21 10.55
CA VAL A 91 2.47 0.80 10.48
C VAL A 91 1.44 -0.04 11.20
N TYR A 92 1.14 -1.21 10.64
CA TYR A 92 0.32 -2.24 11.28
C TYR A 92 0.93 -3.62 11.07
N HIS A 93 0.95 -4.38 12.16
CA HIS A 93 1.42 -5.76 12.17
C HIS A 93 0.20 -6.69 12.22
N TYR A 94 0.15 -7.62 11.28
CA TYR A 94 -0.82 -8.70 11.27
C TYR A 94 -0.38 -9.80 12.23
N GLU A 95 -1.34 -10.59 12.71
CA GLU A 95 -1.06 -11.71 13.63
C GLU A 95 -0.24 -12.83 12.96
N ASP A 96 -0.38 -12.98 11.64
CA ASP A 96 0.35 -13.95 10.84
C ASP A 96 1.80 -13.54 10.56
N GLY A 97 2.26 -12.42 11.12
CA GLY A 97 3.64 -11.93 10.99
C GLY A 97 3.88 -11.02 9.79
N TRP A 98 2.86 -10.77 8.95
CA TRP A 98 2.96 -9.73 7.92
C TRP A 98 2.92 -8.34 8.56
N ARG A 99 3.41 -7.35 7.81
CA ARG A 99 3.15 -5.95 8.16
C ARG A 99 2.85 -5.11 6.95
N VAL A 100 2.01 -4.12 7.15
CA VAL A 100 1.76 -3.05 6.19
C VAL A 100 2.28 -1.74 6.74
N GLU A 101 2.96 -1.00 5.89
CA GLU A 101 3.44 0.33 6.18
C GLU A 101 2.92 1.32 5.14
N CYS A 102 2.57 2.51 5.60
CA CYS A 102 2.17 3.61 4.73
C CYS A 102 2.93 4.88 5.09
N TRP A 103 3.44 5.60 4.09
CA TRP A 103 4.10 6.89 4.29
C TRP A 103 3.92 7.82 3.09
N GLN A 104 4.00 9.12 3.34
CA GLN A 104 3.93 10.14 2.29
C GLN A 104 5.20 10.18 1.45
N VAL A 105 5.02 10.40 0.15
CA VAL A 105 6.06 10.68 -0.83
C VAL A 105 5.67 11.89 -1.67
N ALA A 106 6.59 12.47 -2.45
CA ALA A 106 6.31 13.69 -3.21
C ALA A 106 5.14 13.55 -4.21
N SER A 107 4.88 12.32 -4.68
CA SER A 107 3.85 12.00 -5.67
C SER A 107 2.60 11.33 -5.09
N GLY A 108 2.43 11.33 -3.77
CA GLY A 108 1.28 10.70 -3.09
C GLY A 108 1.70 9.86 -1.89
N LEU A 109 1.24 8.61 -1.80
CA LEU A 109 1.50 7.73 -0.67
C LEU A 109 1.98 6.37 -1.12
N ILE A 110 3.02 5.85 -0.47
CA ILE A 110 3.38 4.44 -0.61
C ILE A 110 2.58 3.64 0.41
N VAL A 111 2.02 2.51 -0.04
CA VAL A 111 1.53 1.42 0.80
C VAL A 111 2.36 0.18 0.47
N ALA A 112 3.08 -0.34 1.45
CA ALA A 112 3.98 -1.49 1.28
C ALA A 112 3.60 -2.61 2.24
N HIS A 113 3.36 -3.80 1.71
CA HIS A 113 3.19 -5.03 2.47
C HIS A 113 4.47 -5.83 2.43
N PHE A 114 5.01 -6.14 3.61
CA PHE A 114 6.23 -6.92 3.77
C PHE A 114 5.86 -8.35 4.18
N PRO A 115 6.36 -9.36 3.45
CA PRO A 115 6.23 -10.75 3.90
C PRO A 115 6.99 -10.96 5.22
N ILE A 116 6.66 -12.07 5.88
CA ILE A 116 7.41 -12.61 7.01
C ILE A 116 8.86 -12.87 6.56
N ASP A 117 9.84 -12.49 7.38
CA ASP A 117 11.25 -12.84 7.19
C ASP A 117 11.50 -14.36 7.34
#